data_AF-A0A7C1R1Z0-F1
#
_entry.id   AF-A0A7C1R1Z0-F1
#
_cell.length_a   1.000
_cell.length_b   1.000
_cell.length_c   1.000
_cell.angle_alpha   90.00
_cell.angle_beta   90.00
_cell.angle_gamma   90.00
#
_symmetry.space_group_name_H-M   'P 1'
#
loop_
_entity.id
_entity.type
_entity.pdbx_description
1 polymer ?
#
loop_
_entity_poly.entity_id
_entity_poly.type
_entity_poly.pdbx_seq_one_letter_code
_entity_poly.pdbx_strand_id
1 'polypeptide(L)'
;MINPFEIKKNKVIIPILVHIPHSSTCIPPEVKAKFLLNNNDLQEELLRITDRYTEELFSCIAEFGGILVIYNYSRLVLDPERFKDDEKEIMVAKGMGVVYTKDSKGRKLREINEEEQNMLLQNIYDPYHKVITKEVEELLT
;
A
#
# COMPACT_ATOMS: atom_id res chain seq x y z
N MET A 1 -12.04 -11.47 -5.44
CA MET A 1 -10.82 -10.66 -5.26
C MET A 1 -11.04 -9.75 -4.07
N ILE A 2 -10.05 -9.64 -3.17
CA ILE A 2 -10.12 -8.71 -2.03
C ILE A 2 -10.04 -7.28 -2.58
N ASN A 3 -10.85 -6.35 -2.08
CA ASN A 3 -10.77 -4.94 -2.45
C ASN A 3 -9.40 -4.36 -2.03
N PRO A 4 -8.62 -3.68 -2.91
CA PRO A 4 -7.28 -3.19 -2.58
C PRO A 4 -7.20 -2.26 -1.36
N PHE A 5 -8.31 -1.66 -0.95
CA PHE A 5 -8.36 -0.81 0.23
C PHE A 5 -9.75 -0.79 0.87
N GLU A 6 -9.81 -0.29 2.10
CA GLU A 6 -11.03 -0.11 2.89
C GLU A 6 -11.05 1.29 3.51
N ILE A 7 -12.24 1.87 3.65
CA ILE A 7 -12.46 3.07 4.46
C ILE A 7 -13.30 2.67 5.66
N LYS A 8 -12.80 2.86 6.87
CA LYS A 8 -13.57 2.68 8.10
C LYS A 8 -13.90 4.05 8.69
N LYS A 9 -15.18 4.41 8.67
CA LYS A 9 -15.70 5.62 9.30
C LYS A 9 -17.12 5.38 9.80
N ASN A 10 -17.41 5.87 11.02
CA ASN A 10 -18.77 5.96 11.55
C ASN A 10 -19.34 7.35 11.20
N LYS A 11 -20.14 7.93 12.10
CA LYS A 11 -20.48 9.35 12.02
C LYS A 11 -19.20 10.17 12.19
N VAL A 12 -18.77 10.84 11.13
CA VAL A 12 -17.61 11.72 11.16
C VAL A 12 -17.95 12.98 11.97
N ILE A 13 -17.22 13.20 13.06
CA ILE A 13 -17.44 14.34 13.98
C ILE A 13 -16.13 15.04 14.39
N ILE A 14 -14.97 14.46 14.07
CA ILE A 14 -13.65 15.07 14.26
C ILE A 14 -12.90 15.07 12.93
N PRO A 15 -12.16 16.16 12.61
CA PRO A 15 -11.43 16.27 11.34
C PRO A 15 -10.09 15.53 11.40
N ILE A 16 -10.15 14.22 11.66
CA ILE A 16 -8.98 13.34 11.71
C ILE A 16 -9.17 12.21 10.71
N LEU A 17 -8.20 12.11 9.78
CA LEU A 17 -8.04 10.98 8.89
C LEU A 17 -6.70 10.31 9.17
N VAL A 18 -6.72 8.99 9.34
CA VAL A 18 -5.53 8.17 9.48
C VAL A 18 -5.37 7.31 8.24
N HIS A 19 -4.27 7.55 7.54
CA HIS A 19 -3.84 6.80 6.38
C HIS A 19 -2.96 5.62 6.84
N ILE A 20 -3.35 4.39 6.49
CA ILE A 20 -2.67 3.15 6.91
C ILE A 20 -2.26 2.35 5.67
N PRO A 21 -1.10 2.65 5.09
CA PRO A 21 -0.69 2.10 3.81
C PRO A 21 0.03 0.75 3.89
N HIS A 22 0.57 0.35 5.05
CA HIS A 22 1.54 -0.75 5.12
C HIS A 22 1.26 -1.81 6.20
N SER A 23 0.04 -1.85 6.76
CA SER A 23 -0.34 -2.81 7.81
C SER A 23 -0.49 -4.25 7.28
N SER A 24 -0.86 -4.42 6.01
CA SER A 24 -1.22 -5.72 5.45
C SER A 24 -0.01 -6.55 4.98
N THR A 25 -0.14 -7.86 5.09
CA THR A 25 0.76 -8.85 4.47
C THR A 25 0.14 -9.55 3.26
N CYS A 26 -1.07 -9.15 2.85
CA CYS A 26 -1.80 -9.82 1.77
C CYS A 26 -1.13 -9.56 0.41
N ILE A 27 -0.87 -10.62 -0.35
CA ILE A 27 -0.39 -10.52 -1.74
C ILE A 27 -1.35 -11.35 -2.60
N PRO A 28 -2.01 -10.77 -3.60
CA PRO A 28 -2.87 -11.52 -4.51
C PRO A 28 -2.09 -12.64 -5.22
N PRO A 29 -2.67 -13.84 -5.42
CA PRO A 29 -1.97 -14.98 -6.02
C PRO A 29 -1.30 -14.67 -7.37
N GLU A 30 -1.96 -13.88 -8.21
CA GLU A 30 -1.47 -13.44 -9.52
C GLU A 30 -0.21 -12.57 -9.43
N VAL A 31 -0.11 -11.73 -8.38
CA VAL A 31 1.09 -10.93 -8.11
C VAL A 31 2.17 -11.80 -7.47
N LYS A 32 1.79 -12.66 -6.52
CA LYS A 32 2.71 -13.59 -5.84
C LYS A 32 3.40 -14.52 -6.83
N ALA A 33 2.69 -14.98 -7.87
CA ALA A 33 3.24 -15.84 -8.91
C ALA A 33 4.38 -15.20 -9.72
N LYS A 34 4.51 -13.86 -9.67
CA LYS A 34 5.59 -13.11 -10.32
C LYS A 34 6.81 -12.91 -9.42
N PHE A 35 6.72 -13.25 -8.14
CA PHE A 35 7.83 -13.10 -7.21
C PHE A 35 8.85 -14.23 -7.37
N LEU A 36 10.13 -13.86 -7.37
CA LEU A 36 11.27 -14.77 -7.54
C LEU A 36 11.81 -15.31 -6.21
N LEU A 37 11.36 -14.74 -5.09
CA LEU A 37 11.72 -15.22 -3.76
C LEU A 37 11.03 -16.57 -3.48
N ASN A 38 11.76 -17.49 -2.84
CA ASN A 38 11.12 -18.66 -2.26
C ASN A 38 10.19 -18.24 -1.10
N ASN A 39 9.35 -19.17 -0.64
CA ASN A 39 8.37 -18.88 0.41
C ASN A 39 9.02 -18.38 1.71
N ASN A 40 10.15 -18.92 2.14
CA ASN A 40 10.80 -18.52 3.39
C ASN A 40 11.33 -17.08 3.28
N ASP A 41 12.02 -16.77 2.18
CA ASP A 41 12.55 -15.43 1.91
C ASP A 41 11.44 -14.39 1.78
N LEU A 42 10.31 -14.74 1.16
CA LEU A 42 9.15 -13.86 1.06
C LEU A 42 8.51 -13.60 2.43
N GLN A 43 8.42 -14.62 3.30
CA GLN A 43 7.91 -14.44 4.66
C GLN A 43 8.83 -13.56 5.51
N GLU A 44 10.15 -13.74 5.40
CA GLU A 44 11.12 -12.86 6.05
C GLU A 44 10.99 -11.41 5.59
N GLU A 45 10.83 -11.19 4.28
CA GLU A 45 10.67 -9.85 3.72
C GLU A 45 9.37 -9.21 4.21
N LEU A 46 8.25 -9.94 4.15
CA LEU A 46 6.97 -9.47 4.71
C LEU A 46 7.08 -9.13 6.20
N LEU A 47 7.79 -9.93 6.99
CA LEU A 47 8.00 -9.63 8.40
C LEU A 47 8.80 -8.32 8.60
N ARG A 48 9.74 -8.05 7.70
CA ARG A 48 10.67 -6.93 7.81
C ARG A 48 10.06 -5.58 7.40
N ILE A 49 9.20 -5.57 6.37
CA ILE A 49 8.76 -4.31 5.76
C ILE A 49 7.29 -3.96 6.01
N THR A 50 6.54 -4.87 6.62
CA THR A 50 5.16 -4.61 7.02
C THR A 50 5.15 -3.85 8.34
N ASP A 51 4.43 -2.74 8.37
CA ASP A 51 4.22 -1.92 9.56
C ASP A 51 3.09 -2.55 10.37
N ARG A 52 3.37 -3.74 10.92
CA ARG A 52 2.38 -4.61 11.55
C ARG A 52 1.65 -3.89 12.68
N TYR A 53 0.38 -4.21 12.82
CA TYR A 53 -0.49 -3.72 13.89
C TYR A 53 -0.79 -2.22 13.85
N THR A 54 -0.39 -1.49 12.81
CA THR A 54 -0.71 -0.06 12.67
C THR A 54 -2.22 0.17 12.52
N GLU A 55 -2.93 -0.71 11.83
CA GLU A 55 -4.40 -0.67 11.76
C GLU A 55 -5.03 -0.79 13.16
N GLU A 56 -4.58 -1.78 13.93
CA GLU A 56 -5.06 -2.05 15.28
C GLU A 56 -4.73 -0.91 16.24
N LEU A 57 -3.51 -0.35 16.14
CA LEU A 57 -3.06 0.78 16.96
C LEU A 57 -3.95 2.03 16.80
N PHE A 58 -4.48 2.26 15.60
CA PHE A 58 -5.32 3.42 15.28
C PHE A 58 -6.80 3.10 15.13
N SER A 59 -7.22 1.86 15.40
CA SER A 59 -8.61 1.41 15.24
C SER A 59 -9.64 2.26 15.97
N CYS A 60 -9.27 2.80 17.14
CA CYS A 60 -10.12 3.67 17.95
C CYS A 60 -10.52 4.99 17.25
N ILE A 61 -9.76 5.44 16.24
CA ILE A 61 -10.06 6.71 15.56
C ILE A 61 -11.42 6.67 14.88
N ALA A 62 -11.80 5.57 14.24
CA ALA A 62 -13.13 5.45 13.65
C ALA A 62 -14.24 5.38 14.72
N GLU A 63 -13.95 4.85 15.91
CA GLU A 63 -14.89 4.80 17.04
C GLU A 63 -15.17 6.21 17.60
N PHE A 64 -14.13 7.07 17.65
CA PHE A 64 -14.24 8.47 18.05
C PHE A 64 -14.75 9.40 16.94
N GLY A 65 -15.12 8.85 15.78
CA GLY A 65 -15.71 9.60 14.67
C GLY A 65 -14.70 10.31 13.76
N GLY A 66 -13.47 9.78 13.69
CA GLY A 66 -12.54 10.04 12.60
C GLY A 66 -12.68 9.02 11.47
N ILE A 67 -11.71 9.02 10.56
CA ILE A 67 -11.69 8.21 9.34
C ILE A 67 -10.38 7.40 9.31
N LEU A 68 -10.48 6.10 9.01
CA LEU A 68 -9.34 5.25 8.68
C LEU A 68 -9.39 4.91 7.19
N VAL A 69 -8.29 5.11 6.47
CA VAL A 69 -8.13 4.63 5.09
C VAL A 69 -7.02 3.60 5.06
N ILE A 70 -7.39 2.34 4.82
CA ILE A 70 -6.52 1.17 5.00
C ILE A 70 -6.18 0.58 3.64
N TYR A 71 -4.91 0.38 3.35
CA TYR A 71 -4.44 -0.37 2.20
C TYR A 71 -4.39 -1.87 2.54
N ASN A 72 -5.17 -2.68 1.83
CA ASN A 72 -5.40 -4.08 2.17
C ASN A 72 -4.34 -5.03 1.62
N TYR A 73 -3.39 -4.54 0.82
CA TYR A 73 -2.29 -5.33 0.29
C TYR A 73 -0.96 -4.98 0.95
N SER A 74 -0.02 -5.91 0.88
CA SER A 74 1.37 -5.63 1.24
C SER A 74 1.96 -4.61 0.28
N ARG A 75 2.83 -3.74 0.80
CA ARG A 75 3.65 -2.82 -0.01
C ARG A 75 4.52 -3.52 -1.06
N LEU A 76 4.75 -4.83 -0.94
CA LEU A 76 5.40 -5.62 -1.99
C LEU A 76 4.58 -5.71 -3.28
N VAL A 77 3.24 -5.62 -3.20
CA VAL A 77 2.37 -5.57 -4.38
C VAL A 77 2.59 -4.25 -5.12
N LEU A 78 2.41 -3.16 -4.38
CA LEU A 78 2.61 -1.79 -4.77
C LEU A 78 2.70 -0.96 -3.48
N ASP A 79 3.64 -0.01 -3.41
CA ASP A 79 3.80 0.86 -2.25
C ASP A 79 3.09 2.20 -2.51
N PRO A 80 1.93 2.48 -1.88
CA PRO A 80 1.17 3.68 -2.15
C PRO A 80 1.83 4.96 -1.60
N GLU A 81 2.87 4.86 -0.75
CA GLU A 81 3.60 6.03 -0.23
C GLU A 81 4.82 6.42 -1.08
N ARG A 82 5.02 5.74 -2.21
CA ARG A 82 6.04 6.11 -3.20
C ARG A 82 5.44 6.98 -4.30
N PHE A 83 6.26 7.87 -4.87
CA PHE A 83 5.82 8.60 -6.05
C PHE A 83 5.77 7.68 -7.27
N LYS A 84 4.69 7.78 -8.06
CA LYS A 84 4.57 7.07 -9.34
C LYS A 84 5.44 7.65 -10.46
N ASP A 85 6.00 8.84 -10.23
CA ASP A 85 6.95 9.50 -11.11
C ASP A 85 8.37 9.11 -10.68
N ASP A 86 9.02 8.26 -11.47
CA ASP A 86 10.33 7.69 -11.16
C ASP A 86 11.43 8.76 -11.05
N GLU A 87 11.29 9.90 -11.74
CA GLU A 87 12.23 11.03 -11.61
C GLU A 87 12.16 11.69 -10.23
N LYS A 88 11.03 11.54 -9.53
CA LYS A 88 10.78 12.07 -8.19
C LYS A 88 10.95 11.04 -7.09
N GLU A 89 11.01 9.75 -7.41
CA GLU A 89 11.14 8.66 -6.44
C GLU A 89 12.58 8.12 -6.37
N ILE A 90 13.35 8.63 -5.41
CA ILE A 90 14.76 8.25 -5.24
C ILE A 90 14.97 6.75 -4.99
N MET A 91 13.97 6.04 -4.46
CA MET A 91 14.09 4.60 -4.17
C MET A 91 13.95 3.72 -5.41
N VAL A 92 13.55 4.27 -6.56
CA VAL A 92 13.63 3.56 -7.86
C VAL A 92 15.06 3.07 -8.12
N ALA A 93 16.08 3.87 -7.79
CA ALA A 93 17.48 3.47 -7.94
C ALA A 93 17.87 2.26 -7.05
N LYS A 94 17.11 1.98 -5.99
CA LYS A 94 17.27 0.80 -5.13
C LYS A 94 16.35 -0.37 -5.54
N GLY A 95 15.52 -0.18 -6.56
CA GLY A 95 14.49 -1.15 -6.96
C GLY A 95 13.29 -1.19 -6.01
N MET A 96 13.08 -0.12 -5.23
CA MET A 96 12.01 0.00 -4.23
C MET A 96 11.17 1.28 -4.47
N GLY A 97 10.87 1.58 -5.74
CA GLY A 97 9.93 2.65 -6.14
C GLY A 97 8.47 2.27 -5.88
N VAL A 98 7.51 2.86 -6.59
CA VAL A 98 6.07 2.51 -6.42
C VAL A 98 5.77 1.02 -6.59
N VAL A 99 6.53 0.35 -7.45
CA VAL A 99 6.45 -1.09 -7.70
C VAL A 99 7.84 -1.66 -7.50
N TYR A 100 8.01 -2.47 -6.46
CA TYR A 100 9.34 -2.99 -6.11
C TYR A 100 9.80 -4.02 -7.15
N THR A 101 11.03 -3.90 -7.61
CA THR A 101 11.76 -4.88 -8.42
C THR A 101 12.84 -5.60 -7.62
N LYS A 102 13.23 -5.04 -6.48
CA LYS A 102 14.14 -5.62 -5.49
C LYS A 102 13.51 -5.61 -4.10
N ASP A 103 13.91 -6.57 -3.27
CA ASP A 103 13.55 -6.61 -1.85
C ASP A 103 14.45 -5.68 -1.01
N SER A 104 14.16 -5.59 0.28
CA SER A 104 14.94 -4.76 1.23
C SER A 104 16.42 -5.14 1.35
N LYS A 105 16.80 -6.36 0.93
CA LYS A 105 18.18 -6.86 0.90
C LYS A 105 18.84 -6.62 -0.47
N GLY A 106 18.13 -6.03 -1.44
CA GLY A 106 18.60 -5.77 -2.80
C GLY A 106 18.54 -6.99 -3.72
N ARG A 107 17.94 -8.11 -3.30
CA ARG A 107 17.73 -9.29 -4.14
C ARG A 107 16.59 -9.01 -5.12
N LYS A 108 16.62 -9.65 -6.28
CA LYS A 108 15.56 -9.49 -7.30
C LYS A 108 14.24 -10.04 -6.75
N LEU A 109 13.23 -9.17 -6.63
CA LEU A 109 11.90 -9.54 -6.13
C LEU A 109 11.02 -10.03 -7.27
N ARG A 110 10.95 -9.29 -8.37
CA ARG A 110 10.19 -9.62 -9.58
C ARG A 110 10.79 -8.91 -10.79
N GLU A 111 10.46 -9.42 -11.97
CA GLU A 111 10.53 -8.64 -13.21
C GLU A 111 9.14 -8.08 -13.48
N ILE A 112 9.08 -6.82 -13.91
CA ILE A 112 7.83 -6.18 -14.29
C ILE A 112 8.10 -5.27 -15.48
N ASN A 113 7.20 -5.29 -16.46
CA ASN A 113 7.25 -4.37 -17.59
C ASN A 113 6.35 -3.14 -17.34
N GLU A 114 6.44 -2.15 -18.23
CA GLU A 114 5.66 -0.91 -18.13
C GLU A 114 4.15 -1.14 -18.15
N GLU A 115 3.67 -2.11 -18.93
CA GLU A 115 2.24 -2.43 -19.03
C GLU A 115 1.69 -2.98 -17.71
N GLU A 116 2.39 -3.96 -17.12
CA GLU A 116 2.06 -4.55 -15.83
C GLU A 116 2.11 -3.50 -14.69
N GLN A 117 3.13 -2.63 -14.70
CA GLN A 117 3.23 -1.51 -13.76
C GLN A 117 2.06 -0.54 -13.91
N ASN A 118 1.73 -0.15 -15.14
CA ASN A 118 0.60 0.74 -15.41
C ASN A 118 -0.74 0.13 -14.98
N MET A 119 -0.94 -1.17 -15.15
CA MET A 119 -2.11 -1.86 -14.64
C MET A 119 -2.22 -1.80 -13.11
N LEU A 120 -1.12 -1.96 -12.37
CA LEU A 120 -1.12 -1.80 -10.92
C LEU A 120 -1.44 -0.36 -10.52
N LEU A 121 -0.87 0.63 -11.21
CA LEU A 121 -1.15 2.04 -10.93
C LEU A 121 -2.62 2.38 -11.14
N GLN A 122 -3.19 2.01 -12.28
CA GLN A 122 -4.57 2.34 -12.64
C GLN A 122 -5.60 1.62 -11.78
N ASN A 123 -5.36 0.36 -11.42
CA ASN A 123 -6.33 -0.46 -10.69
C ASN A 123 -6.20 -0.35 -9.16
N ILE A 124 -5.06 0.12 -8.66
CA ILE A 124 -4.75 0.10 -7.22
C ILE A 124 -4.29 1.48 -6.72
N TYR A 125 -3.22 2.04 -7.28
CA TYR A 125 -2.64 3.30 -6.80
C TYR A 125 -3.60 4.49 -6.95
N ASP A 126 -4.06 4.74 -8.18
CA ASP A 126 -4.88 5.91 -8.49
C ASP A 126 -6.24 5.87 -7.77
N PRO A 127 -6.97 4.73 -7.71
CA PRO A 127 -8.20 4.65 -6.93
C PRO A 127 -8.00 4.88 -5.42
N TYR A 128 -6.90 4.36 -4.85
CA TYR A 128 -6.58 4.54 -3.43
C TYR A 128 -6.32 6.01 -3.10
N HIS A 129 -5.44 6.66 -3.86
CA HIS A 129 -5.13 8.09 -3.69
C HIS A 129 -6.34 8.99 -3.94
N LYS A 130 -7.17 8.68 -4.94
CA LYS A 130 -8.41 9.42 -5.21
C LYS A 130 -9.35 9.42 -4.01
N VAL A 131 -9.47 8.28 -3.33
CA VAL A 131 -10.29 8.16 -2.12
C VAL A 131 -9.72 8.98 -0.98
N ILE A 132 -8.41 8.90 -0.72
CA ILE A 132 -7.77 9.71 0.32
C ILE A 132 -8.00 11.19 0.08
N THR A 133 -7.74 11.68 -1.14
CA THR A 133 -7.95 13.08 -1.51
C THR A 133 -9.39 13.50 -1.27
N LYS A 134 -10.36 12.70 -1.71
CA LYS A 134 -11.78 12.98 -1.51
C LYS A 134 -12.14 13.10 -0.02
N GLU A 135 -11.70 12.17 0.81
CA GLU A 135 -12.00 12.18 2.25
C GLU A 135 -11.33 13.37 2.96
N VAL A 136 -10.11 13.75 2.55
CA VAL A 136 -9.45 14.95 3.05
C VAL A 136 -10.21 16.21 2.63
N GLU A 137 -10.65 16.31 1.38
CA GLU A 137 -11.44 17.45 0.89
C GLU A 137 -12.76 17.60 1.66
N GLU A 138 -13.46 16.49 1.93
CA GLU A 138 -14.69 16.50 2.75
C GLU A 138 -14.45 16.96 4.20
N LEU A 139 -13.25 16.74 4.77
CA LEU A 139 -12.90 17.21 6.12
C LEU A 139 -12.53 18.70 6.20
N LEU A 140 -12.26 19.33 5.06
CA LEU A 140 -11.87 20.75 4.97
C LEU A 140 -13.05 21.71 4.79
N THR A 141 -14.26 21.18 4.55
CA THR A 141 -15.50 21.96 4.37
C THR A 141 -16.30 22.06 5.66
#